data_AF-A0A116LF75-F1
#
_entry.id   AF-A0A116LF75-F1
#
_cell.length_a   1.000
_cell.length_b   1.000
_cell.length_c   1.000
_cell.angle_alpha   90.00
_cell.angle_beta   90.00
_cell.angle_gamma   90.00
#
_symmetry.space_group_name_H-M   'P 1'
#
loop_
_entity.id
_entity.type
_entity.pdbx_description
1 polymer ?
#
loop_
_entity_poly.entity_id
_entity_poly.type
_entity_poly.pdbx_seq_one_letter_code
_entity_poly.pdbx_strand_id
1 'polypeptide(L)' 'MTQRNPKSNEPVAILADYAFDESDFPKQSDNFDEVSRFLEESASFAFSMSDFDAIWEDYLGHLWIK' A
#
# COMPACT_ATOMS: atom_id res chain seq x y z
N MET A 1 -8.00 -0.37 -5.00
CA MET A 1 -9.26 -0.22 -4.22
C MET A 1 -9.87 -1.54 -3.78
N THR A 2 -9.58 -2.67 -4.43
CA THR A 2 -10.19 -3.99 -4.14
C THR A 2 -9.98 -4.48 -2.69
N GLN A 3 -8.97 -3.98 -1.99
CA GLN A 3 -8.64 -4.36 -0.60
C GLN A 3 -9.22 -3.42 0.47
N ARG A 4 -9.97 -2.38 0.08
CA ARG A 4 -10.60 -1.47 1.05
C ARG A 4 -11.63 -2.22 1.88
N ASN A 5 -11.48 -2.17 3.20
CA ASN A 5 -12.41 -2.79 4.12
C ASN A 5 -12.44 -2.00 5.44
N PRO A 6 -13.39 -1.07 5.61
CA PRO A 6 -13.42 -0.14 6.76
C PRO A 6 -13.71 -0.83 8.10
N LYS A 7 -13.96 -2.14 8.12
CA LYS A 7 -14.14 -2.94 9.34
C LYS A 7 -12.93 -3.83 9.65
N SER A 8 -11.93 -3.85 8.78
CA SER A 8 -10.70 -4.62 8.95
C SER A 8 -9.60 -3.75 9.54
N ASN A 9 -8.81 -4.33 10.43
CA ASN A 9 -7.57 -3.72 10.92
C ASN A 9 -6.32 -4.37 10.29
N GLU A 10 -6.51 -5.18 9.25
CA GLU A 10 -5.39 -5.77 8.52
C GLU A 10 -4.58 -4.67 7.81
N PRO A 11 -3.24 -4.72 7.83
CA PRO A 11 -2.40 -3.67 7.25
C PRO A 11 -2.75 -3.32 5.80
N VAL A 12 -3.11 -4.31 4.98
CA VAL A 12 -3.52 -4.11 3.58
C VAL A 12 -4.79 -3.26 3.44
N ALA A 13 -5.74 -3.38 4.37
CA ALA A 13 -6.97 -2.59 4.36
C ALA A 13 -6.69 -1.15 4.75
N ILE A 14 -5.86 -0.94 5.78
CA ILE A 14 -5.46 0.39 6.25
C ILE A 14 -4.66 1.11 5.14
N LEU A 15 -3.70 0.43 4.50
CA LEU A 15 -2.95 0.99 3.37
C LEU A 15 -3.87 1.30 2.19
N ALA A 16 -4.84 0.43 1.88
CA ALA A 16 -5.77 0.65 0.79
C ALA A 16 -6.73 1.83 1.04
N ASP A 17 -7.12 2.07 2.29
CA ASP A 17 -7.92 3.24 2.67
C ASP A 17 -7.07 4.52 2.63
N TYR A 18 -5.85 4.51 3.17
CA TYR A 18 -4.94 5.65 3.05
C TYR A 18 -4.63 6.01 1.60
N ALA A 19 -4.26 5.03 0.78
CA ALA A 19 -4.01 5.24 -0.65
C ALA A 19 -5.25 5.73 -1.41
N PHE A 20 -6.46 5.48 -0.91
CA PHE A 20 -7.68 6.00 -1.51
C PHE A 20 -7.89 7.48 -1.16
N ASP A 21 -7.79 7.81 0.14
CA ASP A 21 -8.04 9.15 0.67
C ASP A 21 -6.91 10.14 0.30
N GLU A 22 -5.67 9.66 0.22
CA GLU A 22 -4.53 10.46 -0.16
C GLU A 22 -4.56 10.78 -1.66
N SER A 23 -4.59 12.06 -1.99
CA SER A 23 -4.78 12.54 -3.37
C SER A 23 -3.50 12.38 -4.18
N ASP A 24 -2.36 12.63 -3.54
CA ASP A 24 -1.03 12.61 -4.16
C ASP A 24 -0.42 11.20 -4.21
N PHE A 25 -1.07 10.21 -3.61
CA PHE A 25 -0.61 8.83 -3.64
C PHE A 25 -0.54 8.31 -5.10
N PRO A 26 0.56 7.67 -5.51
CA PRO A 26 0.77 7.20 -6.89
C PRO A 26 -0.07 5.94 -7.21
N LYS A 27 -1.41 6.09 -7.27
CA LYS A 27 -2.43 5.02 -7.40
C LYS A 27 -2.30 4.10 -8.62
N GLN A 28 -1.56 4.52 -9.64
CA GLN A 28 -1.37 3.80 -10.90
C GLN A 28 0.07 3.30 -11.08
N SER A 29 0.96 3.58 -10.13
CA SER A 29 2.34 3.11 -10.19
C SER A 29 2.43 1.66 -9.70
N ASP A 30 3.14 0.84 -10.45
CA ASP A 30 3.62 -0.49 -10.07
C ASP A 30 5.12 -0.49 -9.75
N ASN A 31 5.74 0.69 -9.64
CA ASN A 31 7.14 0.84 -9.28
C ASN A 31 7.32 0.90 -7.76
N PHE A 32 7.98 -0.10 -7.19
CA PHE A 32 8.25 -0.20 -5.76
C PHE A 32 8.96 1.05 -5.21
N ASP A 33 10.01 1.52 -5.88
CA ASP A 33 10.82 2.64 -5.38
C ASP A 33 10.01 3.94 -5.30
N GLU A 34 9.05 4.13 -6.21
CA GLU A 34 8.18 5.31 -6.22
C GLU A 34 7.17 5.24 -5.06
N VAL A 35 6.53 4.09 -4.87
CA VAL A 35 5.54 3.89 -3.81
C VAL A 35 6.18 3.90 -2.42
N SER A 36 7.32 3.21 -2.25
CA SER A 36 8.06 3.15 -0.98
C SER A 36 8.52 4.53 -0.56
N ARG A 37 9.12 5.31 -1.48
CA ARG A 37 9.60 6.66 -1.17
C ARG A 37 8.46 7.58 -0.75
N PHE A 38 7.31 7.52 -1.44
CA PHE A 38 6.14 8.30 -1.07
C PHE A 38 5.69 7.98 0.36
N LEU A 39 5.60 6.69 0.71
CA LEU A 39 5.18 6.24 2.04
C LEU A 39 6.20 6.61 3.13
N GLU A 40 7.50 6.50 2.85
CA GLU A 40 8.55 6.91 3.78
C GLU A 40 8.51 8.41 4.07
N GLU A 41 8.30 9.23 3.04
CA GLU A 41 8.27 10.69 3.18
C GLU A 41 6.97 11.20 3.79
N SER A 42 5.83 10.63 3.39
CA SER A 42 4.50 11.18 3.69
C SER A 42 3.73 10.41 4.78
N ALA A 43 4.12 9.16 5.08
CA ALA A 43 3.34 8.25 5.91
C ALA A 43 4.17 7.40 6.90
N SER A 44 5.48 7.66 7.04
CA SER A 44 6.41 6.83 7.83
C SER A 44 6.05 6.69 9.32
N PHE A 45 5.29 7.64 9.88
CA PHE A 45 4.81 7.59 11.26
C PHE A 45 3.43 6.92 11.40
N ALA A 46 2.70 6.78 10.30
CA ALA A 46 1.33 6.25 10.28
C ALA A 46 1.29 4.75 9.95
N PHE A 47 2.33 4.23 9.31
CA PHE A 47 2.40 2.85 8.84
C PHE A 47 3.73 2.20 9.19
N SER A 48 3.69 0.89 9.40
CA SER A 48 4.92 0.09 9.47
C SER A 48 5.41 -0.19 8.06
N MET A 49 6.64 0.23 7.74
CA MET A 49 7.27 -0.09 6.45
C MET A 49 7.45 -1.60 6.27
N SER A 50 7.61 -2.37 7.35
CA SER A 50 7.66 -3.83 7.26
C SER A 50 6.34 -4.45 6.80
N ASP A 51 5.21 -3.84 7.16
CA ASP A 51 3.90 -4.32 6.73
C ASP A 51 3.67 -3.97 5.26
N PHE A 52 4.14 -2.80 4.83
CA PHE A 52 4.14 -2.44 3.41
C PHE A 52 4.96 -3.44 2.58
N ASP A 53 6.17 -3.81 3.01
CA ASP A 53 6.99 -4.80 2.31
C ASP A 53 6.23 -6.14 2.13
N ALA A 54 5.56 -6.61 3.20
CA ALA A 54 4.76 -7.84 3.13
C ALA A 54 3.58 -7.74 2.16
N ILE A 55 2.88 -6.59 2.14
CA ILE A 55 1.79 -6.33 1.19
C ILE A 55 2.31 -6.29 -0.25
N TRP A 56 3.48 -5.70 -0.47
CA TRP A 56 4.09 -5.60 -1.78
C TRP A 56 4.46 -6.97 -2.35
N GLU A 57 5.06 -7.83 -1.54
CA GLU A 57 5.38 -9.21 -1.92
C GLU A 57 4.12 -10.02 -2.29
N ASP A 58 3.02 -9.86 -1.54
CA ASP A 58 1.74 -10.49 -1.88
C ASP A 58 1.15 -9.97 -3.19
N TYR A 59 1.24 -8.65 -3.43
CA TYR A 59 0.84 -8.04 -4.69
C TYR A 59 1.62 -8.61 -5.88
N LEU A 60 2.96 -8.69 -5.75
CA LEU A 60 3.81 -9.31 -6.75
C LEU A 60 3.39 -10.77 -6.96
N GLY A 61 3.26 -11.55 -5.89
CA GLY A 61 2.81 -12.95 -5.96
C GLY A 61 1.52 -13.13 -6.76
N HIS A 62 0.54 -12.26 -6.56
CA HIS A 62 -0.70 -12.25 -7.35
C HIS A 62 -0.50 -11.82 -8.82
N LEU A 63 0.44 -10.94 -9.11
CA LEU A 63 0.79 -10.52 -10.47
C LEU A 63 1.48 -11.64 -11.25
N TRP A 64 2.40 -12.38 -10.62
CA TRP A 64 3.13 -13.51 -11.23
C TRP A 64 2.23 -14.71 -11.57
N ILE A 65 1.06 -14.83 -10.93
CA ILE A 65 0.12 -15.95 -11.12
C ILE A 65 -0.98 -15.62 -12.15
N LYS A 66 -1.03 -14.38 -12.65
CA LYS A 66 -1.95 -13.95 -13.72
C LYS A 66 -1.34 -14.11 -15.11
#